data_AF-A0A661KIG4-F1
#
_entry.id   AF-A0A661KIG4-F1
#
_cell.length_a   1.000
_cell.length_b   1.000
_cell.length_c   1.000
_cell.angle_alpha   90.00
_cell.angle_beta   90.00
_cell.angle_gamma   90.00
#
_symmetry.space_group_name_H-M   'P 1'
#
loop_
_entity.id
_entity.type
_entity.pdbx_description
1 polymer ?
#
loop_
_entity_poly.entity_id
_entity_poly.type
_entity_poly.pdbx_seq_one_letter_code
_entity_poly.pdbx_strand_id
1 'polypeptide(L)'
;CILESFVRKGDKKEVRTYEYRYMKPGWVYMKILKGDNKGAVVIYNPETGKVRARKGGILGAIKLTFDPTDKKVLSIRGHRVDESHMGAILNRWLDYLTRAKVEYKGETTVDSLKGPLLEATECDTAKYHGTWKEILLLDADNHLPVLIEQFDRSGKLIHRVRIKDLKLNTGLKKEDFKL
;
A
#
# COMPACT_ATOMS: atom_id res chain seq x y z
N CYS A 1 -4.65 -10.56 -4.81
CA CYS A 1 -3.34 -10.93 -4.25
C CYS A 1 -3.39 -10.77 -2.73
N ILE A 2 -2.31 -11.17 -2.03
CA ILE A 2 -2.15 -10.93 -0.59
C ILE A 2 -1.23 -9.73 -0.39
N LEU A 3 -1.69 -8.73 0.36
CA LEU A 3 -0.89 -7.56 0.72
C LEU A 3 -0.54 -7.64 2.21
N GLU A 4 0.74 -7.70 2.53
CA GLU A 4 1.24 -7.58 3.91
C GLU A 4 1.72 -6.16 4.13
N SER A 5 1.26 -5.52 5.20
CA SER A 5 1.63 -4.16 5.55
C SER A 5 2.11 -4.07 6.99
N PHE A 6 3.19 -3.32 7.18
CA PHE A 6 3.71 -2.89 8.46
C PHE A 6 3.83 -1.37 8.43
N VAL A 7 3.32 -0.68 9.44
CA VAL A 7 3.45 0.76 9.61
C VAL A 7 3.88 1.05 11.05
N ARG A 8 4.75 2.03 11.27
CA ARG A 8 5.20 2.46 12.61
C ARG A 8 5.14 3.97 12.76
N LYS A 9 4.67 4.45 13.92
CA LYS A 9 4.75 5.86 14.33
C LYS A 9 5.10 5.95 15.81
N GLY A 10 6.32 6.39 16.12
CA GLY A 10 6.89 6.28 17.47
C GLY A 10 6.96 4.81 17.89
N ASP A 11 6.34 4.49 19.02
CA ASP A 11 6.26 3.12 19.54
C ASP A 11 5.04 2.33 19.03
N LYS A 12 4.07 3.02 18.42
CA LYS A 12 2.88 2.37 17.85
C LYS A 12 3.24 1.66 16.54
N LYS A 13 2.70 0.45 16.39
CA LYS A 13 2.83 -0.39 15.19
C LYS A 13 1.44 -0.78 14.71
N GLU A 14 1.25 -0.79 13.40
CA GLU A 14 0.09 -1.35 12.73
C GLU A 14 0.60 -2.43 11.79
N VAL A 15 0.19 -3.69 12.02
CA VAL A 15 0.61 -4.84 11.20
C VAL A 15 -0.64 -5.56 10.72
N ARG A 16 -0.81 -5.63 9.40
CA ARG A 16 -2.01 -6.22 8.79
C ARG A 16 -1.66 -7.03 7.55
N THR A 17 -2.43 -8.08 7.33
CA THR A 17 -2.44 -8.83 6.06
C THR A 17 -3.81 -8.63 5.43
N TYR A 18 -3.85 -8.34 4.13
CA TYR A 18 -5.08 -8.06 3.40
C TYR A 18 -5.27 -9.03 2.24
N GLU A 19 -6.53 -9.40 1.99
CA GLU A 19 -6.96 -9.73 0.65
C GLU A 19 -7.06 -8.41 -0.12
N TYR A 20 -6.28 -8.28 -1.19
CA TYR A 20 -6.14 -7.05 -1.95
C TYR A 20 -6.57 -7.24 -3.40
N ARG A 21 -7.35 -6.28 -3.91
CA ARG A 21 -7.74 -6.18 -5.32
C ARG A 21 -7.59 -4.74 -5.79
N TYR A 22 -7.11 -4.59 -7.01
CA TYR A 22 -7.00 -3.32 -7.70
C TYR A 22 -7.52 -3.46 -9.12
N MET A 23 -8.31 -2.48 -9.57
CA MET A 23 -8.78 -2.37 -10.94
C MET A 23 -8.71 -0.92 -11.39
N LYS A 24 -8.15 -0.68 -12.59
CA LYS A 24 -8.14 0.66 -13.20
C LYS A 24 -9.58 1.20 -13.33
N PRO A 25 -9.81 2.52 -13.20
CA PRO A 25 -8.81 3.57 -13.06
C PRO A 25 -8.29 3.80 -11.63
N GLY A 26 -8.87 3.16 -10.61
CA GLY A 26 -8.49 3.42 -9.22
C GLY A 26 -9.27 2.63 -8.19
N TRP A 27 -10.04 1.61 -8.57
CA TRP A 27 -10.80 0.80 -7.64
C TRP A 27 -9.86 0.01 -6.74
N VAL A 28 -10.07 0.11 -5.43
CA VAL A 28 -9.28 -0.60 -4.42
C VAL A 28 -10.22 -1.36 -3.49
N TYR A 29 -9.92 -2.63 -3.25
CA TYR A 29 -10.56 -3.47 -2.24
C TYR A 29 -9.51 -3.99 -1.27
N MET A 30 -9.75 -3.82 0.03
CA MET A 30 -8.91 -4.35 1.09
C MET A 30 -9.78 -5.01 2.16
N LYS A 31 -9.59 -6.31 2.38
CA LYS A 31 -10.18 -7.02 3.52
C LYS A 31 -9.09 -7.48 4.46
N ILE A 32 -9.18 -7.10 5.74
CA ILE A 32 -8.19 -7.46 6.75
C ILE A 32 -8.32 -8.95 7.09
N LEU A 33 -7.32 -9.75 6.72
CA LEU A 33 -7.24 -11.18 7.01
C LEU A 33 -6.57 -11.45 8.37
N LYS A 34 -5.56 -10.65 8.73
CA LYS A 34 -4.80 -10.74 9.99
C LYS A 34 -4.46 -9.35 10.54
N GLY A 35 -4.30 -9.26 11.86
CA GLY A 35 -4.01 -8.01 12.57
C GLY A 35 -5.26 -7.31 13.10
N ASP A 36 -5.07 -6.07 13.58
CA ASP A 36 -6.14 -5.27 14.17
C ASP A 36 -7.29 -5.04 13.18
N ASN A 37 -8.52 -5.09 13.69
CA ASN A 37 -9.76 -5.01 12.91
C ASN A 37 -9.94 -6.15 11.89
N LYS A 38 -9.43 -7.36 12.18
CA LYS A 38 -9.66 -8.56 11.36
C LYS A 38 -11.13 -8.67 10.90
N GLY A 39 -11.31 -8.94 9.61
CA GLY A 39 -12.61 -9.05 8.96
C GLY A 39 -13.21 -7.73 8.48
N ALA A 40 -12.63 -6.58 8.84
CA ALA A 40 -13.04 -5.31 8.26
C ALA A 40 -12.72 -5.25 6.77
N VAL A 41 -13.58 -4.57 6.03
CA VAL A 41 -13.46 -4.35 4.58
C VAL A 41 -13.47 -2.86 4.32
N VAL A 42 -12.56 -2.41 3.46
CA VAL A 42 -12.44 -1.03 2.97
C VAL A 42 -12.40 -1.08 1.45
N ILE A 43 -13.23 -0.27 0.81
CA ILE A 43 -13.36 -0.19 -0.65
C ILE A 43 -13.29 1.27 -1.05
N TYR A 44 -12.39 1.62 -1.96
CA TYR A 44 -12.38 2.92 -2.59
C TYR A 44 -13.02 2.84 -3.98
N ASN A 45 -13.96 3.76 -4.24
CA ASN A 45 -14.61 3.91 -5.53
C ASN A 45 -14.13 5.20 -6.21
N PRO A 46 -13.31 5.12 -7.29
CA PRO A 46 -12.77 6.28 -7.98
C PRO A 46 -13.82 7.12 -8.70
N GLU A 47 -15.00 6.58 -9.01
CA GLU A 47 -16.09 7.31 -9.68
C GLU A 47 -16.77 8.29 -8.72
N THR A 48 -16.79 7.95 -7.43
CA THR A 48 -17.40 8.79 -6.38
C THR A 48 -16.36 9.54 -5.56
N GLY A 49 -15.09 9.13 -5.63
CA GLY A 49 -14.04 9.63 -4.74
C GLY A 49 -14.22 9.24 -3.27
N LYS A 50 -15.07 8.25 -2.95
CA LYS A 50 -15.41 7.88 -1.57
C LYS A 50 -14.90 6.50 -1.18
N VAL A 51 -14.69 6.35 0.12
CA VAL A 51 -14.32 5.09 0.77
C VAL A 51 -15.53 4.52 1.49
N ARG A 52 -15.92 3.29 1.15
CA ARG A 52 -16.94 2.53 1.87
C ARG A 52 -16.26 1.50 2.76
N ALA A 53 -16.63 1.45 4.03
CA ALA A 53 -16.04 0.51 4.97
C ALA A 53 -17.09 -0.15 5.88
N ARG A 54 -16.76 -1.36 6.35
CA ARG A 54 -17.47 -2.05 7.43
C ARG A 54 -16.46 -2.74 8.36
N LYS A 55 -16.84 -2.92 9.63
CA LYS A 55 -16.04 -3.69 10.59
C LYS A 55 -16.18 -5.20 10.34
N GLY A 56 -15.32 -5.99 10.98
CA GLY A 56 -15.49 -7.43 11.07
C GLY A 56 -16.51 -7.83 12.15
N GLY A 57 -16.89 -9.11 12.17
CA GLY A 57 -17.79 -9.67 13.18
C GLY A 57 -19.21 -9.09 13.14
N ILE A 58 -19.87 -9.03 14.29
CA ILE A 58 -21.27 -8.57 14.46
C ILE A 58 -21.45 -7.12 13.97
N LEU A 59 -20.41 -6.28 14.07
CA LEU A 59 -20.43 -4.90 13.58
C LEU A 59 -20.34 -4.79 12.05
N GLY A 60 -20.27 -5.90 11.32
CA GLY A 60 -20.18 -5.92 9.86
C GLY A 60 -21.46 -5.48 9.14
N ALA A 61 -22.61 -5.44 9.81
CA ALA A 61 -23.84 -4.93 9.21
C ALA A 61 -23.81 -3.40 8.98
N ILE A 62 -23.01 -2.67 9.77
CA ILE A 62 -22.91 -1.22 9.68
C ILE A 62 -21.92 -0.85 8.57
N LYS A 63 -22.45 -0.28 7.50
CA LYS A 63 -21.69 0.22 6.35
C LYS A 63 -21.56 1.74 6.47
N LEU A 64 -20.33 2.23 6.48
CA LEU A 64 -20.02 3.65 6.60
C LEU A 64 -19.33 4.14 5.33
N THR A 65 -19.51 5.43 5.04
CA THR A 65 -18.87 6.12 3.91
C THR A 65 -18.00 7.24 4.47
N PHE A 66 -16.79 7.36 3.94
CA PHE A 66 -15.78 8.32 4.35
C PHE A 66 -15.15 9.00 3.14
N ASP A 67 -14.63 10.19 3.36
CA ASP A 67 -13.60 10.75 2.49
C ASP A 67 -12.29 9.97 2.65
N PRO A 68 -11.47 9.82 1.60
CA PRO A 68 -10.20 9.08 1.69
C PRO A 68 -9.19 9.68 2.68
N THR A 69 -9.40 10.93 3.07
CA THR A 69 -8.59 11.67 4.04
C THR A 69 -9.14 11.60 5.47
N ASP A 70 -10.29 10.96 5.72
CA ASP A 70 -10.83 10.78 7.07
C ASP A 70 -9.88 9.89 7.89
N LYS A 71 -9.49 10.37 9.08
CA LYS A 71 -8.58 9.68 10.01
C LYS A 71 -8.99 8.24 10.35
N LYS A 72 -10.27 7.87 10.18
CA LYS A 72 -10.78 6.51 10.41
C LYS A 72 -10.40 5.51 9.33
N VAL A 73 -9.99 5.99 8.14
CA VAL A 73 -9.56 5.16 7.00
C VAL A 73 -8.10 5.39 6.61
N LEU A 74 -7.37 6.20 7.38
CA LEU A 74 -5.93 6.39 7.24
C LEU A 74 -5.16 5.35 8.05
N SER A 75 -3.95 5.03 7.59
CA SER A 75 -2.97 4.36 8.44
C SER A 75 -2.51 5.28 9.57
N ILE A 76 -1.81 4.73 10.57
CA ILE A 76 -1.25 5.52 11.68
C ILE A 76 -0.25 6.61 11.23
N ARG A 77 0.28 6.54 10.00
CA ARG A 77 1.14 7.57 9.39
C ARG A 77 0.43 8.46 8.36
N GLY A 78 -0.87 8.23 8.13
CA GLY A 78 -1.67 9.03 7.20
C GLY A 78 -1.72 8.48 5.78
N HIS A 79 -1.26 7.24 5.53
CA HIS A 79 -1.40 6.63 4.20
C HIS A 79 -2.88 6.41 3.88
N ARG A 80 -3.27 6.77 2.66
CA ARG A 80 -4.65 6.68 2.19
C ARG A 80 -4.89 5.39 1.40
N VAL A 81 -6.13 4.91 1.42
CA VAL A 81 -6.53 3.71 0.68
C VAL A 81 -6.48 3.90 -0.84
N ASP A 82 -6.83 5.10 -1.32
CA ASP A 82 -6.82 5.43 -2.75
C ASP A 82 -5.41 5.63 -3.31
N GLU A 83 -4.39 5.70 -2.45
CA GLU A 83 -2.97 5.78 -2.82
C GLU A 83 -2.22 4.46 -2.51
N SER A 84 -2.94 3.39 -2.17
CA SER A 84 -2.36 2.09 -1.81
C SER A 84 -1.95 1.21 -2.99
N HIS A 85 -2.37 1.59 -4.21
CA HIS A 85 -2.19 0.76 -5.41
C HIS A 85 -0.82 0.98 -6.07
N MET A 86 -0.40 -0.01 -6.86
CA MET A 86 0.90 0.01 -7.58
C MET A 86 1.10 1.28 -8.41
N GLY A 87 0.06 1.78 -9.09
CA GLY A 87 0.15 3.05 -9.83
C GLY A 87 0.54 4.26 -8.97
N ALA A 88 0.09 4.32 -7.71
CA ALA A 88 0.47 5.40 -6.79
C ALA A 88 1.93 5.24 -6.33
N ILE A 89 2.39 4.00 -6.13
CA ILE A 89 3.81 3.70 -5.87
C ILE A 89 4.66 4.16 -7.06
N LEU A 90 4.29 3.79 -8.28
CA LEU A 90 5.01 4.19 -9.49
C LEU A 90 5.04 5.72 -9.67
N ASN A 91 3.92 6.41 -9.47
CA ASN A 91 3.87 7.88 -9.53
C ASN A 91 4.78 8.53 -8.48
N ARG A 92 4.86 7.97 -7.27
CA ARG A 92 5.81 8.42 -6.25
C ARG A 92 7.26 8.22 -6.70
N TRP A 93 7.57 7.08 -7.30
CA TRP A 93 8.91 6.79 -7.80
C TRP A 93 9.32 7.65 -9.00
N LEU A 94 8.37 8.04 -9.86
CA LEU A 94 8.61 9.04 -10.89
C LEU A 94 9.02 10.39 -10.27
N ASP A 95 8.38 10.81 -9.18
CA ASP A 95 8.82 12.01 -8.45
C ASP A 95 10.22 11.83 -7.84
N TYR A 96 10.52 10.67 -7.25
CA TYR A 96 11.86 10.37 -6.73
C TYR A 96 12.95 10.45 -7.79
N LEU A 97 12.71 9.93 -8.99
CA LEU A 97 13.66 10.04 -10.11
C LEU A 97 13.99 11.49 -10.50
N THR A 98 13.13 12.45 -10.15
CA THR A 98 13.33 13.88 -10.47
C THR A 98 13.88 14.70 -9.31
N ARG A 99 13.72 14.26 -8.06
CA ARG A 99 13.97 15.10 -6.86
C ARG A 99 14.83 14.44 -5.78
N ALA A 100 14.92 13.13 -5.79
CA ALA A 100 15.65 12.34 -4.80
C ALA A 100 16.92 11.75 -5.44
N LYS A 101 17.84 11.27 -4.60
CA LYS A 101 18.97 10.49 -5.09
C LYS A 101 18.53 9.04 -5.27
N VAL A 102 18.45 8.58 -6.52
CA VAL A 102 18.02 7.22 -6.87
C VAL A 102 19.18 6.39 -7.41
N GLU A 103 19.33 5.18 -6.91
CA GLU A 103 20.34 4.22 -7.35
C GLU A 103 19.67 2.88 -7.73
N TYR A 104 20.08 2.32 -8.87
CA TYR A 104 19.80 0.91 -9.18
C TYR A 104 20.83 0.03 -8.47
N LYS A 105 20.37 -0.94 -7.68
CA LYS A 105 21.22 -1.80 -6.85
C LYS A 105 21.42 -3.19 -7.45
N GLY A 106 20.98 -3.41 -8.69
CA GLY A 106 21.02 -4.71 -9.35
C GLY A 106 19.77 -5.56 -9.11
N GLU A 107 19.80 -6.79 -9.63
CA GLU A 107 18.81 -7.80 -9.28
C GLU A 107 19.14 -8.40 -7.91
N THR A 108 18.11 -8.67 -7.12
CA THR A 108 18.27 -9.31 -5.82
C THR A 108 17.07 -10.19 -5.49
N THR A 109 17.17 -10.89 -4.37
CA THR A 109 16.06 -11.59 -3.75
C THR A 109 15.86 -11.05 -2.35
N VAL A 110 14.67 -10.51 -2.07
CA VAL A 110 14.26 -10.12 -0.71
C VAL A 110 13.20 -11.10 -0.25
N ASP A 111 13.57 -11.91 0.73
CA ASP A 111 12.84 -13.09 1.20
C ASP A 111 12.55 -14.09 0.05
N SER A 112 11.33 -14.06 -0.51
CA SER A 112 10.88 -14.95 -1.59
C SER A 112 10.54 -14.19 -2.88
N LEU A 113 10.78 -12.86 -2.91
CA LEU A 113 10.53 -12.01 -4.06
C LEU A 113 11.85 -11.73 -4.75
N LYS A 114 11.89 -11.85 -6.08
CA LYS A 114 13.10 -11.64 -6.89
C LYS A 114 12.86 -10.57 -7.96
N GLY A 115 13.85 -9.73 -8.19
CA GLY A 115 13.90 -8.84 -9.34
C GLY A 115 14.76 -7.59 -9.11
N PRO A 116 14.62 -6.57 -9.96
CA PRO A 116 15.35 -5.31 -9.87
C PRO A 116 15.09 -4.58 -8.55
N LEU A 117 16.16 -4.16 -7.87
CA LEU A 117 16.10 -3.34 -6.66
C LEU A 117 16.51 -1.90 -6.96
N LEU A 118 15.66 -0.95 -6.57
CA LEU A 118 15.99 0.46 -6.55
C LEU A 118 16.01 0.97 -5.12
N GLU A 119 16.92 1.90 -4.85
CA GLU A 119 16.98 2.65 -3.59
C GLU A 119 16.86 4.14 -3.90
N ALA A 120 15.91 4.81 -3.25
CA ALA A 120 15.79 6.26 -3.24
C ALA A 120 16.19 6.78 -1.86
N THR A 121 17.04 7.79 -1.80
CA THR A 121 17.46 8.50 -0.59
C THR A 121 17.22 10.00 -0.74
N GLU A 122 17.22 10.72 0.38
CA GLU A 122 16.92 12.16 0.41
C GLU A 122 15.47 12.48 -0.04
N CYS A 123 14.55 11.54 0.20
CA CYS A 123 13.14 11.74 -0.10
C CYS A 123 12.53 12.87 0.75
N ASP A 124 11.56 13.59 0.18
CA ASP A 124 10.80 14.62 0.90
C ASP A 124 9.98 13.99 2.04
N THR A 125 10.53 14.10 3.26
CA THR A 125 9.91 13.53 4.46
C THR A 125 8.56 14.18 4.81
N ALA A 126 8.29 15.42 4.41
CA ALA A 126 7.01 16.06 4.69
C ALA A 126 5.94 15.51 3.75
N LYS A 127 6.26 15.41 2.45
CA LYS A 127 5.37 14.87 1.42
C LYS A 127 5.12 13.38 1.57
N TYR A 128 6.14 12.61 1.94
CA TYR A 128 6.10 11.14 1.95
C TYR A 128 6.04 10.53 3.35
N HIS A 129 5.22 11.12 4.22
CA HIS A 129 4.89 10.56 5.54
C HIS A 129 6.13 10.19 6.38
N GLY A 130 7.17 11.02 6.36
CA GLY A 130 8.43 10.83 7.08
C GLY A 130 9.44 9.89 6.43
N THR A 131 9.22 9.48 5.18
CA THR A 131 10.15 8.66 4.41
C THR A 131 11.36 9.49 3.99
N TRP A 132 12.54 9.09 4.47
CA TRP A 132 13.83 9.61 4.03
C TRP A 132 14.47 8.71 2.98
N LYS A 133 14.29 7.40 3.13
CA LYS A 133 14.78 6.37 2.23
C LYS A 133 13.66 5.41 1.88
N GLU A 134 13.54 5.04 0.60
CA GLU A 134 12.65 3.98 0.15
C GLU A 134 13.40 2.95 -0.69
N ILE A 135 13.22 1.68 -0.35
CA ILE A 135 13.61 0.54 -1.18
C ILE A 135 12.40 0.12 -1.99
N LEU A 136 12.57 -0.12 -3.28
CA LEU A 136 11.58 -0.73 -4.16
C LEU A 136 12.17 -1.97 -4.80
N LEU A 137 11.48 -3.10 -4.65
CA LEU A 137 11.72 -4.29 -5.44
C LEU A 137 10.62 -4.42 -6.48
N LEU A 138 11.03 -4.60 -7.73
CA LEU A 138 10.16 -4.92 -8.84
C LEU A 138 10.15 -6.44 -9.06
N ASP A 139 9.00 -6.96 -9.46
CA ASP A 139 8.88 -8.35 -9.91
C ASP A 139 9.72 -8.57 -11.18
N ALA A 140 10.48 -9.66 -11.24
CA ALA A 140 11.37 -9.94 -12.38
C ALA A 140 10.61 -10.12 -13.72
N ASP A 141 9.38 -10.64 -13.69
CA ASP A 141 8.65 -10.98 -14.91
C ASP A 141 7.86 -9.79 -15.44
N ASN A 142 7.10 -9.13 -14.57
CA ASN A 142 6.17 -8.06 -14.97
C ASN A 142 6.60 -6.65 -14.56
N HIS A 143 7.73 -6.51 -13.85
CA HIS A 143 8.29 -5.23 -13.40
C HIS A 143 7.33 -4.38 -12.55
N LEU A 144 6.34 -4.99 -11.91
CA LEU A 144 5.44 -4.29 -10.99
C LEU A 144 6.05 -4.23 -9.58
N PRO A 145 5.74 -3.19 -8.78
CA PRO A 145 6.15 -3.10 -7.39
C PRO A 145 5.64 -4.29 -6.57
N VAL A 146 6.54 -5.08 -5.98
CA VAL A 146 6.18 -6.23 -5.10
C VAL A 146 6.64 -6.05 -3.66
N LEU A 147 7.62 -5.18 -3.42
CA LEU A 147 8.04 -4.76 -2.09
C LEU A 147 8.37 -3.27 -2.10
N ILE A 148 7.89 -2.57 -1.08
CA ILE A 148 8.49 -1.31 -0.65
C ILE A 148 8.89 -1.37 0.81
N GLU A 149 10.00 -0.74 1.14
CA GLU A 149 10.42 -0.48 2.52
C GLU A 149 10.81 0.98 2.68
N GLN A 150 10.14 1.68 3.57
CA GLN A 150 10.37 3.08 3.86
C GLN A 150 11.02 3.23 5.23
N PHE A 151 12.07 4.04 5.28
CA PHE A 151 12.86 4.31 6.47
C PHE A 151 12.87 5.81 6.76
N ASP A 152 12.89 6.17 8.04
CA ASP A 152 13.11 7.56 8.46
C ASP A 152 14.60 7.94 8.43
N ARG A 153 14.90 9.20 8.76
CA ARG A 153 16.27 9.74 8.78
C ARG A 153 17.24 9.00 9.72
N SER A 154 16.71 8.31 10.74
CA SER A 154 17.52 7.50 11.66
C SER A 154 17.81 6.09 11.13
N GLY A 155 17.32 5.76 9.93
CA GLY A 155 17.40 4.41 9.36
C GLY A 155 16.38 3.44 9.92
N LYS A 156 15.39 3.91 10.69
CA LYS A 156 14.36 3.04 11.28
C LYS A 156 13.28 2.75 10.26
N LEU A 157 12.93 1.46 10.10
CA LEU A 157 11.80 1.05 9.27
C LEU A 157 10.49 1.64 9.82
N ILE A 158 9.79 2.40 8.98
CA ILE A 158 8.53 3.08 9.31
C ILE A 158 7.33 2.59 8.50
N HIS A 159 7.55 2.01 7.32
CA HIS A 159 6.50 1.41 6.52
C HIS A 159 7.07 0.32 5.61
N ARG A 160 6.35 -0.78 5.45
CA ARG A 160 6.66 -1.85 4.51
C ARG A 160 5.36 -2.34 3.89
N VAL A 161 5.38 -2.60 2.59
CA VAL A 161 4.33 -3.32 1.87
C VAL A 161 4.97 -4.46 1.10
N ARG A 162 4.38 -5.66 1.19
CA ARG A 162 4.72 -6.82 0.36
C ARG A 162 3.49 -7.34 -0.35
N ILE A 163 3.62 -7.61 -1.63
CA ILE A 163 2.55 -8.17 -2.46
C ILE A 163 2.95 -9.60 -2.83
N LYS A 164 2.17 -10.56 -2.34
CA LYS A 164 2.34 -12.00 -2.60
C LYS A 164 1.20 -12.51 -3.45
N ASP A 165 1.44 -13.60 -4.17
CA ASP A 165 0.45 -14.24 -5.06
C ASP A 165 -0.17 -13.22 -6.02
N LEU A 166 0.69 -12.45 -6.69
CA LEU A 166 0.27 -11.44 -7.65
C LEU A 166 -0.45 -12.13 -8.81
N LYS A 167 -1.68 -11.69 -9.07
CA LYS A 167 -2.48 -12.16 -10.20
C LYS A 167 -2.87 -10.94 -11.02
N LEU A 168 -2.54 -10.97 -12.31
CA LEU A 168 -2.79 -9.87 -13.24
C LEU A 168 -3.96 -10.20 -14.14
N ASN A 169 -4.68 -9.16 -14.58
CA ASN A 169 -5.73 -9.24 -15.60
C ASN A 169 -6.78 -10.33 -15.35
N THR A 170 -7.19 -10.52 -14.09
CA THR A 170 -8.10 -11.60 -13.68
C THR A 170 -9.57 -11.36 -14.07
N GLY A 171 -9.86 -10.36 -14.90
CA GLY A 171 -11.23 -10.02 -15.31
C GLY A 171 -12.11 -9.41 -14.21
N LEU A 172 -11.51 -8.69 -13.25
CA LEU A 172 -12.26 -7.97 -12.21
C LEU A 172 -13.28 -7.00 -12.83
N LYS A 173 -14.42 -6.86 -12.15
CA LYS A 173 -15.53 -5.98 -12.51
C LYS A 173 -15.92 -5.11 -11.32
N LYS A 174 -16.73 -4.07 -11.53
CA LYS A 174 -17.20 -3.18 -10.45
C LYS A 174 -17.96 -3.95 -9.36
N GLU A 175 -18.59 -5.07 -9.71
CA GLU A 175 -19.29 -5.97 -8.81
C GLU A 175 -18.36 -6.57 -7.74
N ASP A 176 -17.07 -6.73 -8.04
CA ASP A 176 -16.06 -7.23 -7.11
C ASP A 176 -15.66 -6.22 -6.03
N PHE A 177 -16.18 -4.98 -6.12
CA PHE A 177 -15.91 -3.85 -5.22
C PHE A 177 -17.18 -3.37 -4.52
N LYS A 178 -17.91 -4.30 -3.91
CA LYS A 178 -19.13 -4.02 -3.11
C LYS A 178 -18.99 -4.59 -1.68
N LEU A 179 -19.64 -3.95 -0.70
CA LEU A 179 -19.63 -4.33 0.72
C LEU A 179 -20.69 -5.37 1.08
#